data_AF-A0A287CXK6-F1
#
_entry.id   AF-A0A287CXK6-F1
#
_cell.length_a   1.000
_cell.length_b   1.000
_cell.length_c   1.000
_cell.angle_alpha   90.00
_cell.angle_beta   90.00
_cell.angle_gamma   90.00
#
_symmetry.space_group_name_H-M   'P 1'
#
loop_
_entity.id
_entity.type
_entity.pdbx_description
1 polymer ?
#
loop_
_entity_poly.entity_id
_entity_poly.type
_entity_poly.pdbx_seq_one_letter_code
_entity_poly.pdbx_strand_id
1 'polypeptide(L)'
;IPSRLRKTWKLLGHVNHGHCLIGKHQKHSGGQGNAGGIHHHKINFDKYHPGYFGKVGMRHYHLKRNQSFCPTVNLDKLWTMVINAAKNKTGAAPIIDVGKLPKQPVIVKAKFFSRRAEEKIKGVGGACVLVA
;
A
#
# COMPACT_ATOMS: atom_id res chain seq x y z
N ILE A 1 15.70 -19.81 3.65
CA ILE A 1 16.92 -19.93 2.81
C ILE A 1 17.80 -21.04 3.37
N PRO A 2 18.15 -22.06 2.57
CA PRO A 2 19.04 -23.15 2.97
C PRO A 2 20.40 -22.62 3.46
N SER A 3 21.00 -23.28 4.46
CA SER A 3 22.25 -22.85 5.08
C SER A 3 23.38 -22.67 4.06
N ARG A 4 23.53 -23.58 3.09
CA ARG A 4 24.60 -23.56 2.06
C ARG A 4 24.66 -22.29 1.21
N LEU A 5 23.54 -21.56 1.08
CA LEU A 5 23.47 -20.34 0.28
C LEU A 5 23.77 -19.07 1.10
N ARG A 6 24.01 -19.20 2.41
CA ARG A 6 24.35 -18.06 3.27
C ARG A 6 25.76 -17.56 2.97
N LYS A 7 25.94 -16.24 3.01
CA LYS A 7 27.24 -15.58 2.81
C LYS A 7 28.31 -16.06 3.80
N THR A 8 27.91 -16.55 4.97
CA THR A 8 28.81 -17.11 6.00
C THR A 8 29.69 -18.25 5.47
N TRP A 9 29.18 -19.09 4.56
CA TRP A 9 29.97 -20.15 3.94
C TRP A 9 31.10 -19.62 3.05
N LYS A 10 30.90 -18.46 2.42
CA LYS A 10 31.93 -17.79 1.61
C LYS A 10 32.99 -17.08 2.46
N LEU A 11 32.74 -16.89 3.75
CA LEU A 11 33.63 -16.18 4.68
C LEU A 11 34.45 -17.14 5.57
N LEU A 12 34.34 -18.45 5.34
CA LEU A 12 35.17 -19.44 6.01
C LEU A 12 36.65 -19.23 5.61
N GLY A 13 37.56 -19.28 6.59
CA GLY A 13 38.98 -18.98 6.38
C GLY A 13 39.36 -17.50 6.51
N HIS A 14 38.39 -16.58 6.51
CA HIS A 14 38.64 -15.17 6.79
C HIS A 14 38.66 -14.92 8.31
N VAL A 15 39.77 -14.39 8.83
CA VAL A 15 40.01 -14.21 10.29
C VAL A 15 38.89 -13.44 11.00
N ASN A 16 38.33 -12.40 10.37
CA ASN A 16 37.30 -11.54 10.99
C ASN A 16 35.89 -11.77 10.43
N HIS A 17 35.67 -12.84 9.66
CA HIS A 17 34.35 -13.19 9.10
C HIS A 17 33.65 -12.03 8.35
N GLY A 18 34.43 -11.24 7.59
CA GLY A 18 33.93 -10.10 6.82
C GLY A 18 33.82 -8.77 7.58
N HIS A 19 34.17 -8.72 8.87
CA HIS A 19 34.30 -7.47 9.61
C HIS A 19 35.73 -6.92 9.53
N CYS A 20 35.92 -5.64 9.86
CA CYS A 20 37.23 -4.99 9.83
C CYS A 20 38.08 -5.32 11.07
N LEU A 21 39.42 -5.26 10.93
CA LEU A 21 40.38 -5.54 12.01
C LEU A 21 40.27 -4.56 13.18
N ILE A 22 40.06 -3.27 12.88
CA ILE A 22 40.12 -2.18 13.87
C ILE A 22 38.77 -2.00 14.57
N GLY A 23 37.69 -1.81 13.80
CA GLY A 23 36.36 -1.56 14.36
C GLY A 23 35.76 -2.79 15.04
N LYS A 24 36.14 -4.00 14.59
CA LYS A 24 35.64 -5.31 15.05
C LYS A 24 34.12 -5.42 15.07
N HIS A 25 33.61 -6.63 15.28
CA HIS A 25 32.19 -6.82 15.53
C HIS A 25 31.94 -6.80 17.04
N GLN A 26 31.28 -5.74 17.51
CA GLN A 26 30.84 -5.60 18.90
C GLN A 26 29.33 -5.84 19.02
N LYS A 27 28.82 -6.08 20.24
CA LYS A 27 27.40 -6.42 20.45
C LYS A 27 26.45 -5.28 20.05
N HIS A 28 26.59 -4.09 20.65
CA HIS A 28 25.70 -2.94 20.42
C HIS A 28 26.46 -1.61 20.57
N SER A 29 27.38 -1.31 19.64
CA SER A 29 28.23 -0.11 19.72
C SER A 29 27.48 1.22 19.66
N GLY A 30 26.35 1.28 18.94
CA GLY A 30 25.53 2.48 18.78
C GLY A 30 24.28 2.56 19.67
N GLY A 31 24.15 1.63 20.61
CA GLY A 31 22.91 1.40 21.37
C GLY A 31 22.05 0.26 20.79
N GLN A 32 20.92 0.00 21.44
CA GLN A 32 20.00 -1.08 21.07
C GLN A 32 18.67 -0.50 20.57
N GLY A 33 18.11 -1.08 19.51
CA GLY A 33 16.84 -0.61 18.94
C GLY A 33 16.92 0.84 18.45
N ASN A 34 15.95 1.67 18.88
CA ASN A 34 15.85 3.08 18.48
C ASN A 34 16.60 4.05 19.42
N ALA A 35 17.59 3.57 20.17
CA ALA A 35 18.37 4.40 21.08
C ALA A 35 19.04 5.57 20.32
N GLY A 36 19.11 6.74 20.96
CA GLY A 36 19.80 7.90 20.40
C GLY A 36 19.10 8.63 19.26
N GLY A 37 17.83 8.31 18.97
CA GLY A 37 17.11 8.91 17.83
C GLY A 37 16.96 10.44 17.86
N ILE A 38 17.09 11.08 19.02
CA ILE A 38 17.12 12.56 19.16
C ILE A 38 18.56 13.08 19.40
N HIS A 39 19.52 12.18 19.60
CA HIS A 39 20.91 12.49 19.91
C HIS A 39 21.82 12.10 18.74
N HIS A 40 22.71 11.11 18.92
CA HIS A 40 23.71 10.71 17.94
C HIS A 40 23.12 10.04 16.67
N HIS A 41 21.86 9.60 16.69
CA HIS A 41 21.13 9.11 15.51
C HIS A 41 20.13 10.12 14.93
N LYS A 42 20.13 11.37 15.42
CA LYS A 42 19.18 12.41 15.00
C LYS A 42 19.14 12.62 13.49
N ILE A 43 20.30 12.67 12.83
CA ILE A 43 20.39 12.89 11.38
C ILE A 43 19.61 11.82 10.60
N ASN A 44 19.65 10.56 11.05
CA ASN A 44 18.91 9.48 10.41
C ASN A 44 17.39 9.68 10.56
N PHE A 45 16.93 10.05 11.76
CA PHE A 45 15.51 10.27 12.01
C PHE A 45 14.98 11.52 11.30
N ASP A 46 15.70 12.63 11.34
CA ASP A 46 15.27 13.87 10.68
C ASP A 46 15.20 13.71 9.14
N LYS A 47 16.11 12.91 8.56
CA LYS A 47 16.17 12.70 7.11
C LYS A 47 15.16 11.67 6.61
N TYR A 48 15.07 10.51 7.26
CA TYR A 48 14.30 9.37 6.75
C TYR A 48 12.98 9.16 7.48
N HIS A 49 12.81 9.73 8.67
CA HIS A 49 11.63 9.58 9.51
C HIS A 49 11.10 10.93 10.02
N PRO A 50 10.82 11.90 9.13
CA PRO A 50 10.29 13.19 9.55
C PRO A 50 8.93 13.01 10.25
N GLY A 51 8.76 13.67 11.40
CA GLY A 51 7.54 13.57 12.21
C GLY A 51 7.44 12.30 13.08
N TYR A 52 8.51 11.50 13.18
CA TYR A 52 8.54 10.33 14.07
C TYR A 52 8.41 10.71 15.55
N PHE A 53 9.03 11.82 15.94
CA PHE A 53 8.92 12.37 17.29
C PHE A 53 7.81 13.43 17.36
N GLY A 54 7.08 13.43 18.47
CA GLY A 54 5.96 14.34 18.72
C GLY A 54 4.61 13.62 18.72
N LYS A 55 3.54 14.37 19.01
CA LYS A 55 2.15 13.91 18.96
C LYS A 55 1.35 14.89 18.12
N VAL A 56 0.39 14.37 17.34
CA VAL A 56 -0.47 15.16 16.46
C VAL A 56 -1.93 14.73 16.66
N GLY A 57 -2.85 15.70 16.61
CA GLY A 57 -4.29 15.45 16.56
C GLY A 57 -4.94 15.00 17.87
N MET A 58 -6.19 14.57 17.77
CA MET A 58 -7.02 14.12 18.89
C MET A 58 -6.94 12.61 19.11
N ARG A 59 -7.11 12.15 20.36
CA ARG A 59 -7.19 10.72 20.70
C ARG A 59 -8.57 10.17 20.40
N HIS A 60 -8.64 9.03 19.69
CA HIS A 60 -9.88 8.28 19.49
C HIS A 60 -9.90 7.04 20.41
N TYR A 61 -10.68 7.13 21.48
CA TYR A 61 -10.86 6.03 22.43
C TYR A 61 -11.83 4.97 21.89
N HIS A 62 -11.61 3.70 22.25
CA HIS A 62 -12.43 2.56 21.83
C HIS A 62 -12.66 2.48 20.30
N LEU A 63 -11.61 2.73 19.52
CA LEU A 63 -11.66 2.71 18.06
C LEU A 63 -12.16 1.35 17.52
N LYS A 64 -13.35 1.34 16.92
CA LYS A 64 -13.90 0.19 16.18
C LYS A 64 -13.65 0.34 14.68
N ARG A 65 -12.58 -0.26 14.17
CA ARG A 65 -12.15 -0.14 12.74
C ARG A 65 -13.23 -0.56 11.74
N ASN A 66 -14.13 -1.47 12.11
CA ASN A 66 -15.19 -1.97 11.23
C ASN A 66 -16.23 -0.89 10.88
N GLN A 67 -16.42 0.12 11.75
CA GLN A 67 -17.36 1.21 11.48
C GLN A 67 -16.86 2.13 10.35
N SER A 68 -15.54 2.30 10.25
CA SER A 68 -14.87 3.06 9.18
C SER A 68 -14.53 2.21 7.95
N PHE A 69 -15.01 0.96 7.86
CA PHE A 69 -14.69 0.08 6.74
C PHE A 69 -15.45 0.51 5.49
N CYS A 70 -14.74 1.15 4.56
CA CYS A 70 -15.26 1.60 3.27
C CYS A 70 -14.21 1.38 2.17
N PRO A 71 -14.05 0.16 1.64
CA PRO A 71 -13.13 -0.09 0.54
C PRO A 71 -13.58 0.70 -0.71
N THR A 72 -12.63 1.37 -1.36
CA THR A 72 -12.89 2.20 -2.54
C THR A 72 -12.54 1.46 -3.82
N VAL A 73 -13.41 1.57 -4.83
CA VAL A 73 -13.18 1.02 -6.17
C VAL A 73 -13.24 2.17 -7.18
N ASN A 74 -12.18 2.33 -7.96
CA ASN A 74 -12.13 3.33 -9.02
C ASN A 74 -12.96 2.88 -10.22
N LEU A 75 -13.54 3.86 -10.92
CA LEU A 75 -14.37 3.65 -12.12
C LEU A 75 -13.65 2.85 -13.22
N ASP A 76 -12.35 3.06 -13.42
CA ASP A 76 -11.57 2.36 -14.45
C ASP A 76 -11.49 0.85 -14.19
N LYS A 77 -11.49 0.44 -12.91
CA LYS A 77 -11.46 -0.97 -12.50
C LYS A 77 -12.84 -1.62 -12.55
N LEU A 78 -13.91 -0.83 -12.59
CA LEU A 78 -15.28 -1.33 -12.60
C LEU A 78 -15.55 -2.19 -13.85
N TRP A 79 -14.97 -1.81 -14.99
CA TRP A 79 -15.11 -2.57 -16.23
C TRP A 79 -14.37 -3.91 -16.21
N THR A 80 -13.21 -4.00 -15.56
CA THR A 80 -12.53 -5.31 -15.39
C THR A 80 -13.37 -6.31 -14.60
N MET A 81 -14.19 -5.84 -13.65
CA MET A 81 -15.13 -6.67 -12.92
C MET A 81 -16.30 -7.13 -13.81
N VAL A 82 -16.79 -6.23 -14.67
CA VAL A 82 -17.86 -6.53 -15.63
C VAL A 82 -17.40 -7.54 -16.69
N ILE A 83 -16.20 -7.38 -17.26
CA ILE A 83 -15.65 -8.29 -18.27
C ILE A 83 -15.52 -9.71 -17.71
N ASN A 84 -15.01 -9.87 -16.49
CA ASN A 84 -14.86 -11.19 -15.87
C ASN A 84 -16.21 -11.83 -15.52
N ALA A 85 -17.23 -11.04 -15.18
CA ALA A 85 -18.60 -11.52 -15.01
C ALA A 85 -19.29 -11.86 -16.34
N ALA A 86 -19.00 -11.09 -17.40
CA ALA A 86 -19.59 -11.25 -18.74
C ALA A 86 -18.97 -12.39 -19.55
N LYS A 87 -17.73 -12.83 -19.24
CA LYS A 87 -17.12 -14.03 -19.84
C LYS A 87 -17.92 -15.32 -19.61
N ASN A 88 -18.87 -15.34 -18.68
CA ASN A 88 -19.81 -16.44 -18.49
C ASN A 88 -21.02 -16.40 -19.47
N LYS A 89 -21.06 -15.46 -20.43
CA LYS A 89 -22.01 -15.42 -21.54
C LYS A 89 -21.25 -15.16 -22.85
N THR A 90 -21.41 -16.03 -23.83
CA THR A 90 -20.63 -16.09 -25.08
C THR A 90 -20.93 -14.92 -26.03
N GLY A 91 -19.86 -14.35 -26.61
CA GLY A 91 -19.89 -13.78 -27.98
C GLY A 91 -19.74 -12.26 -28.17
N ALA A 92 -18.65 -11.63 -27.72
CA ALA A 92 -17.94 -10.50 -28.39
C ALA A 92 -16.96 -9.80 -27.41
N ALA A 93 -15.76 -9.45 -27.89
CA ALA A 93 -14.61 -9.02 -27.08
C ALA A 93 -14.68 -7.56 -26.58
N PRO A 94 -14.19 -7.26 -25.35
CA PRO A 94 -13.95 -5.89 -24.94
C PRO A 94 -12.47 -5.50 -25.16
N ILE A 95 -12.25 -4.56 -26.09
CA ILE A 95 -10.96 -3.87 -26.29
C ILE A 95 -10.85 -2.76 -25.22
N ILE A 96 -9.66 -2.63 -24.61
CA ILE A 96 -9.38 -1.74 -23.48
C ILE A 96 -8.53 -0.56 -23.96
N ASP A 97 -9.00 0.65 -23.70
CA ASP A 97 -8.21 1.88 -23.76
C ASP A 97 -8.12 2.48 -22.34
N VAL A 98 -6.91 2.76 -21.87
CA VAL A 98 -6.63 3.01 -20.45
C VAL A 98 -6.88 4.49 -20.15
N GLY A 99 -8.04 4.81 -19.58
CA GLY A 99 -8.27 6.13 -18.96
C GLY A 99 -9.64 6.76 -19.18
N LYS A 100 -10.55 6.13 -19.92
CA LYS A 100 -11.94 6.60 -20.09
C LYS A 100 -12.92 5.49 -19.76
N LEU A 101 -13.98 5.85 -19.03
CA LEU A 101 -15.15 4.98 -18.88
C LEU A 101 -15.66 4.66 -20.31
N PRO A 102 -15.92 3.39 -20.65
CA PRO A 102 -16.53 3.07 -21.93
C PRO A 102 -17.82 3.90 -22.09
N LYS A 103 -18.14 4.29 -23.33
CA LYS A 103 -19.37 5.03 -23.66
C LYS A 103 -20.66 4.25 -23.36
N GLN A 104 -20.54 3.01 -22.89
CA GLN A 104 -21.66 2.16 -22.55
C GLN A 104 -22.23 2.57 -21.18
N PRO A 105 -23.55 2.82 -21.08
CA PRO A 105 -24.18 3.17 -19.81
C PRO A 105 -24.12 1.97 -18.85
N VAL A 106 -23.73 2.24 -17.60
CA VAL A 106 -23.65 1.22 -16.53
C VAL A 106 -24.45 1.69 -15.32
N ILE A 107 -25.17 0.77 -14.70
CA ILE A 107 -25.83 0.99 -13.40
C ILE A 107 -24.89 0.51 -12.30
N VAL A 108 -24.48 1.41 -11.42
CA VAL A 108 -23.59 1.09 -10.30
C VAL A 108 -24.38 1.14 -9.00
N LYS A 109 -24.36 0.04 -8.23
CA LYS A 109 -24.97 -0.07 -6.90
C LYS A 109 -23.88 0.01 -5.83
N ALA A 110 -23.94 1.02 -4.97
CA ALA A 110 -22.96 1.18 -3.88
C ALA A 110 -23.53 2.01 -2.73
N LYS A 111 -22.87 1.93 -1.56
CA LYS A 111 -23.27 2.69 -0.36
C LYS A 111 -22.90 4.17 -0.42
N PHE A 112 -21.75 4.47 -1.02
CA PHE A 112 -21.25 5.82 -1.15
C PHE A 112 -20.71 6.05 -2.56
N PHE A 113 -20.91 7.26 -3.08
CA PHE A 113 -20.33 7.72 -4.33
C PHE A 113 -19.57 9.01 -4.08
N SER A 114 -18.43 9.18 -4.76
CA SER A 114 -17.81 10.50 -4.85
C SER A 114 -18.55 11.35 -5.89
N ARG A 115 -18.63 12.67 -5.67
CA ARG A 115 -19.29 13.59 -6.61
C ARG A 115 -18.78 13.43 -8.05
N ARG A 116 -17.45 13.35 -8.22
CA ARG A 116 -16.81 13.14 -9.53
C ARG A 116 -17.18 11.80 -10.16
N ALA A 117 -17.39 10.75 -9.36
CA ALA A 117 -17.77 9.45 -9.89
C ALA A 117 -19.22 9.46 -10.39
N GLU A 118 -20.10 10.10 -9.64
CA GLU A 118 -21.51 10.27 -10.02
C GLU A 118 -21.67 11.11 -11.30
N GLU A 119 -20.96 12.23 -11.41
CA GLU A 119 -20.92 13.07 -12.62
C GLU A 119 -20.48 12.27 -13.86
N LYS A 120 -19.43 11.44 -13.72
CA LYS A 120 -18.93 10.61 -14.82
C LYS A 120 -19.89 9.49 -15.22
N ILE A 121 -20.51 8.82 -14.26
CA ILE A 121 -21.49 7.76 -14.53
C ILE A 121 -22.72 8.34 -15.22
N LYS A 122 -23.25 9.46 -14.74
CA LYS A 122 -24.38 10.15 -15.38
C LYS A 122 -24.00 10.70 -16.75
N GLY A 123 -22.77 11.18 -16.92
CA GLY A 123 -22.25 11.69 -18.19
C GLY A 123 -22.20 10.66 -19.33
N VAL A 124 -22.11 9.36 -19.01
CA VAL A 124 -22.23 8.27 -20.01
C VAL A 124 -23.65 7.71 -20.13
N GLY A 125 -24.63 8.35 -19.49
CA GLY A 125 -26.02 7.86 -19.43
C GLY A 125 -26.25 6.69 -18.46
N GLY A 126 -25.31 6.43 -17.56
CA GLY A 126 -25.45 5.44 -16.49
C GLY A 126 -26.20 5.99 -15.27
N ALA A 127 -26.44 5.13 -14.28
CA ALA A 127 -27.14 5.50 -13.05
C ALA A 127 -26.39 5.04 -11.79
N CYS A 128 -26.35 5.89 -10.77
CA CYS A 128 -25.86 5.56 -9.44
C CYS A 128 -27.04 5.21 -8.54
N VAL A 129 -27.04 4.01 -7.96
CA VAL A 129 -28.09 3.53 -7.06
C VAL A 129 -27.48 3.30 -5.69
N LEU A 130 -28.03 3.98 -4.68
CA LEU A 130 -27.59 3.85 -3.29
C LEU A 130 -28.13 2.55 -2.69
N VAL A 131 -27.25 1.80 -2.01
CA VAL A 131 -27.58 0.54 -1.31
C VAL A 131 -26.97 0.56 0.09
N ALA A 132 -27.69 0.06 1.10
CA ALA A 132 -27.27 0.07 2.50
C ALA A 132 -26.27 -1.04 2.87
#